data_AF-A0A8T7HA96-F1
#
_entry.id   AF-A0A8T7HA96-F1
#
_cell.length_a   1.000
_cell.length_b   1.000
_cell.length_c   1.000
_cell.angle_alpha   90.00
_cell.angle_beta   90.00
_cell.angle_gamma   90.00
#
_symmetry.space_group_name_H-M   'P 1'
#
loop_
_entity.id
_entity.type
_entity.pdbx_description
1 polymer ?
#
loop_
_entity_poly.entity_id
_entity_poly.type
_entity_poly.pdbx_seq_one_letter_code
_entity_poly.pdbx_strand_id
1 'polypeptide(L)' 'MSDQEQFGEKRVDRLYGEEDSTEDGGFMKGFMNEKDGSVCAECDSAVDQEDMILKEFEGEHQIFCSKSCVEDFSDSF' A
#
# COMPACT_ATOMS: atom_id res chain seq x y z
N MET A 1 -13.89 59.08 18.12
CA MET A 1 -14.09 58.97 19.57
C MET A 1 -14.75 57.61 19.75
N SER A 2 -13.98 56.57 20.10
CA SER A 2 -13.65 56.19 21.49
C SER A 2 -14.97 56.02 22.28
N ASP A 3 -15.35 54.85 22.76
CA ASP A 3 -14.75 54.06 23.85
C ASP A 3 -15.47 52.68 23.87
N GLN A 4 -14.78 51.54 23.91
CA GLN A 4 -14.21 50.84 25.09
C GLN A 4 -15.21 49.89 25.82
N GLU A 5 -14.96 48.56 25.64
CA GLU A 5 -15.08 47.42 26.61
C GLU A 5 -16.46 47.11 27.26
N GLN A 6 -16.95 45.89 27.58
CA GLN A 6 -16.49 44.52 27.89
C GLN A 6 -17.77 43.62 27.74
N PHE A 7 -17.72 42.34 27.39
CA PHE A 7 -17.66 41.20 28.33
C PHE A 7 -17.57 39.91 27.49
N GLY A 8 -16.69 38.99 27.90
CA GLY A 8 -16.40 37.77 27.16
C GLY A 8 -17.45 36.67 27.30
N GLU A 9 -17.55 35.83 26.27
CA GLU A 9 -17.81 34.41 26.43
C GLU A 9 -17.23 33.67 25.21
N LYS A 10 -16.30 32.74 25.45
CA LYS A 10 -15.61 31.98 24.40
C LYS A 10 -16.61 31.10 23.67
N ARG A 11 -16.85 31.37 22.39
CA ARG A 11 -17.30 30.36 21.43
C ARG A 11 -16.30 30.32 20.30
N VAL A 12 -15.53 29.24 20.28
CA VAL A 12 -14.52 28.96 19.26
C VAL A 12 -15.28 28.59 17.99
N ASP A 13 -15.62 29.60 17.19
CA ASP A 13 -16.01 29.42 15.81
C ASP A 13 -14.71 29.45 14.99
N ARG A 14 -14.21 28.27 14.62
CA ARG A 14 -12.99 28.10 13.82
C ARG A 14 -13.28 28.63 12.41
N LEU A 15 -13.02 29.92 12.25
CA LEU A 15 -13.11 30.65 11.00
C LEU A 15 -12.03 30.16 10.01
N TYR A 16 -12.48 29.76 8.84
CA TYR A 16 -11.67 29.53 7.64
C TYR A 16 -11.02 30.83 7.16
N GLY A 17 -9.70 30.82 6.90
CA GLY A 17 -9.02 31.81 6.06
C GLY A 17 -7.56 32.13 6.45
N GLU A 18 -6.67 32.08 5.45
CA GLU A 18 -5.29 32.64 5.36
C GLU A 18 -4.20 31.97 6.21
N GLU A 19 -3.39 31.05 5.66
CA GLU A 19 -2.26 31.21 4.70
C GLU A 19 -0.89 31.33 5.40
N ASP A 20 -0.14 30.24 5.24
CA ASP A 20 1.32 30.12 5.17
C ASP A 20 2.15 29.77 6.43
N SER A 21 3.03 28.77 6.21
CA SER A 21 4.21 28.40 7.01
C SER A 21 4.03 27.50 8.26
N THR A 22 3.77 26.19 8.07
CA THR A 22 4.63 25.12 8.63
C THR A 22 4.25 23.74 8.07
N GLU A 23 5.26 23.11 7.50
CA GLU A 23 5.47 21.68 7.31
C GLU A 23 4.74 20.82 8.36
N ASP A 24 3.96 19.80 7.94
CA ASP A 24 3.94 18.44 8.53
C ASP A 24 2.61 17.68 8.24
N GLY A 25 2.75 16.47 7.70
CA GLY A 25 1.91 15.35 8.16
C GLY A 25 0.63 14.97 7.40
N GLY A 26 0.32 15.56 6.25
CA GLY A 26 -0.91 15.24 5.51
C GLY A 26 -0.86 14.04 4.55
N PHE A 27 0.30 13.40 4.35
CA PHE A 27 0.36 12.15 3.60
C PHE A 27 -0.05 11.03 4.55
N MET A 28 -1.37 10.77 4.66
CA MET A 28 -1.80 9.38 4.86
C MET A 28 -1.39 8.60 3.60
N LYS A 29 -0.09 8.32 3.50
CA LYS A 29 0.46 7.26 2.67
C LYS A 29 -0.13 6.00 3.29
N GLY A 30 -1.33 5.66 2.83
CA GLY A 30 -1.97 4.41 3.17
C GLY A 30 -0.91 3.33 2.99
N PHE A 31 -0.84 2.40 3.92
CA PHE A 31 -0.09 1.16 3.75
C PHE A 31 -0.72 0.37 2.59
N MET A 32 -0.62 0.86 1.35
CA MET A 32 -0.53 0.03 0.17
C MET A 32 0.89 -0.51 0.19
N ASN A 33 1.15 -1.38 1.17
CA ASN A 33 2.09 -2.43 0.94
C ASN A 33 1.32 -3.38 0.03
N GLU A 34 1.24 -3.02 -1.26
CA GLU A 34 1.03 -3.97 -2.33
C GLU A 34 2.24 -4.90 -2.24
N LYS A 35 2.20 -5.80 -1.25
CA LYS A 35 2.93 -7.05 -1.32
C LYS A 35 2.24 -7.69 -2.50
N ASP A 36 2.76 -7.46 -3.71
CA ASP A 36 2.48 -8.25 -4.89
C ASP A 36 2.65 -9.70 -4.43
N GLY A 37 1.52 -10.30 -4.05
CA GLY A 37 1.49 -11.67 -3.58
C GLY A 37 1.98 -12.48 -4.76
N SER A 38 3.06 -13.22 -4.57
CA SER A 38 3.51 -14.13 -5.59
C SER A 38 2.48 -15.24 -5.70
N VAL A 39 1.99 -15.50 -6.90
CA VAL A 39 0.97 -16.52 -7.17
C VAL A 39 1.61 -17.65 -7.98
N CYS A 40 1.24 -18.89 -7.67
CA CYS A 40 1.73 -20.06 -8.39
C CYS A 40 1.19 -20.05 -9.82
N ALA A 41 2.06 -20.17 -10.82
CA ALA A 41 1.70 -20.18 -12.23
C ALA A 41 0.93 -21.44 -12.67
N GLU A 42 0.97 -22.52 -11.88
CA GLU A 42 0.26 -23.78 -12.18
C GLU A 42 -1.13 -23.82 -11.54
N CYS A 43 -1.24 -23.49 -10.24
CA CYS A 43 -2.46 -23.69 -9.46
C CYS A 43 -3.10 -22.40 -8.91
N ASP A 44 -2.58 -21.22 -9.29
CA ASP A 44 -3.05 -19.90 -8.85
C ASP A 44 -3.12 -19.70 -7.33
N SER A 45 -2.41 -20.55 -6.56
CA SER A 45 -2.36 -20.46 -5.11
C SER A 45 -1.40 -19.36 -4.67
N ALA A 46 -1.73 -18.67 -3.59
CA ALA A 46 -0.83 -17.70 -2.97
C ALA A 46 0.46 -18.41 -2.50
N VAL A 47 1.60 -17.80 -2.80
CA VAL A 47 2.93 -18.31 -2.46
C VAL A 47 3.59 -17.34 -1.51
N ASP A 48 4.07 -17.86 -0.38
CA ASP A 48 4.90 -17.09 0.53
C ASP A 48 6.24 -16.76 -0.14
N GLN A 49 6.72 -15.53 0.07
CA GLN A 49 7.96 -15.05 -0.52
C GLN A 49 9.20 -15.86 -0.08
N GLU A 50 9.11 -16.56 1.05
CA GLU A 50 10.21 -17.37 1.58
C GLU A 50 10.30 -18.74 0.90
N ASP A 51 9.17 -19.30 0.46
CA ASP A 51 9.07 -20.64 -0.14
C ASP A 51 8.78 -20.62 -1.64
N MET A 52 8.83 -19.44 -2.27
CA MET A 52 8.59 -19.33 -3.71
C MET A 52 9.71 -19.96 -4.53
N ILE A 53 9.33 -20.78 -5.51
CA ILE A 53 10.27 -21.38 -6.46
C ILE A 53 10.17 -20.61 -7.77
N LEU A 54 11.26 -19.93 -8.16
CA LEU A 54 11.38 -19.25 -9.45
C LEU A 54 12.05 -20.17 -10.47
N LYS A 55 11.39 -20.36 -11.61
CA LYS A 55 11.89 -21.18 -12.73
C LYS A 55 11.68 -20.43 -14.04
N GLU A 56 12.67 -20.50 -14.92
CA GLU A 56 12.59 -19.92 -16.26
C GLU A 56 11.97 -20.95 -17.23
N PHE A 57 10.90 -20.54 -17.90
CA PHE A 57 10.22 -21.30 -18.96
C PHE A 57 9.99 -20.37 -20.15
N GLU A 58 10.40 -20.79 -21.35
CA GLU A 58 10.28 -20.00 -22.60
C GLU A 58 10.83 -18.55 -22.55
N GLY A 59 11.77 -18.28 -21.62
CA GLY A 59 12.34 -16.94 -21.42
C GLY A 59 11.57 -16.05 -20.45
N GLU A 60 10.53 -16.57 -19.79
CA GLU A 60 9.79 -15.91 -18.72
C GLU A 60 10.01 -16.61 -17.36
N HIS A 61 10.11 -15.81 -16.30
CA HIS A 61 10.24 -16.34 -14.94
C HIS A 61 8.85 -16.62 -14.36
N GLN A 62 8.56 -17.89 -14.14
CA GLN A 62 7.34 -18.36 -13.50
C GLN A 62 7.58 -18.72 -12.03
N ILE A 63 6.59 -18.46 -11.18
CA ILE A 63 6.64 -18.71 -9.74
C ILE A 63 5.80 -19.94 -9.40
N PHE A 64 6.28 -20.79 -8.50
CA PHE A 64 5.59 -22.00 -8.07
C PHE A 64 5.57 -22.13 -6.56
N CYS A 65 4.49 -22.71 -6.02
CA CYS A 65 4.32 -22.99 -4.60
C CYS A 65 5.05 -24.27 -4.14
N SER A 66 5.37 -25.17 -5.06
CA SER A 66 6.01 -26.44 -4.75
C SER A 66 6.73 -27.03 -5.96
N LYS A 67 7.64 -27.98 -5.72
CA LYS A 67 8.33 -28.70 -6.81
C LYS A 67 7.38 -29.50 -7.68
N SER A 68 6.30 -30.03 -7.12
CA SER A 68 5.27 -30.76 -7.87
C SER A 68 4.63 -29.87 -8.93
N CYS A 69 4.25 -28.64 -8.55
CA CYS A 69 3.71 -27.66 -9.51
C CYS A 69 4.70 -27.30 -10.63
N VAL A 70 6.01 -27.28 -10.33
CA VAL A 70 7.05 -27.08 -11.34
C VAL A 70 7.10 -28.26 -12.31
N GLU A 71 7.04 -29.49 -11.80
CA GLU A 71 7.10 -30.71 -12.61
C GLU A 71 5.86 -30.83 -13.51
N ASP A 72 4.65 -30.67 -12.96
CA ASP A 72 3.39 -30.69 -13.71
C ASP A 72 3.34 -29.60 -14.79
N PHE A 73 3.80 -28.39 -14.48
CA PHE A 73 3.90 -27.30 -15.45
C PHE A 73 4.92 -27.62 -16.55
N SER A 74 6.05 -28.24 -16.20
CA SER A 74 7.10 -28.62 -17.16
C SER A 74 6.74 -29.81 -18.04
N ASP A 75 5.86 -30.71 -17.59
CA ASP A 75 5.37 -31.83 -18.40
C ASP A 75 4.26 -31.38 -19.36
N SER A 76 3.55 -30.31 -19.00
CA SER A 76 2.54 -29.66 -19.82
C SER A 76 3.11 -28.67 -20.86
N PHE A 77 4.42 -28.40 -20.80
CA PHE A 77 5.16 -27.49 -21.70
C PHE A 77 6.08 -28.25 -22.65
#